data_AF-A0A5K0Y9B2-F1
#
_entry.id   AF-A0A5K0Y9B2-F1
#
_cell.length_a   1.000
_cell.length_b   1.000
_cell.length_c   1.000
_cell.angle_alpha   90.00
_cell.angle_beta   90.00
_cell.angle_gamma   90.00
#
_symmetry.space_group_name_H-M   'P 1'
#
loop_
_entity.id
_entity.type
_entity.pdbx_description
1 polymer ?
#
loop_
_entity_poly.entity_id
_entity_poly.type
_entity_poly.pdbx_seq_one_letter_code
_entity_poly.pdbx_strand_id
1 'polypeptide(L)'
;MASPIAHIPSNQKFPYPSTLNVANFISIKLSQTNFFLWKTQILCLIESQGLQGFINREVAAPDQFIINGSKQEINPDYLQWKKSDRLLRGWITGTLSEDVLGLVVGLETAQQ
;
A
#
# COMPACT_ATOMS: atom_id res chain seq x y z
N MET A 1 -25.02 14.52 -29.35
CA MET A 1 -24.88 15.09 -27.99
C MET A 1 -24.21 14.02 -27.12
N ALA A 2 -22.97 14.25 -26.70
CA ALA A 2 -22.31 13.43 -25.69
C ALA A 2 -21.47 14.40 -24.84
N SER A 3 -21.83 14.51 -23.56
CA SER A 3 -21.17 15.41 -22.61
C SER A 3 -19.72 14.98 -22.38
N PRO A 4 -18.78 15.92 -22.17
CA PRO A 4 -17.42 15.58 -21.81
C PRO A 4 -17.39 15.16 -20.33
N ILE A 5 -16.85 13.97 -20.07
CA ILE A 5 -16.50 13.55 -18.71
C ILE A 5 -15.36 14.48 -18.28
N ALA A 6 -15.67 15.39 -17.35
CA ALA A 6 -14.65 16.17 -16.67
C ALA A 6 -13.72 15.19 -15.94
N HIS A 7 -12.51 15.00 -16.46
CA HIS A 7 -11.44 14.37 -15.72
C HIS A 7 -11.04 15.33 -14.61
N ILE A 8 -11.65 15.16 -13.42
CA ILE A 8 -11.25 15.86 -12.21
C ILE A 8 -9.79 15.46 -11.95
N PRO A 9 -8.83 16.41 -11.79
CA PRO A 9 -7.48 16.04 -11.42
C PRO A 9 -7.56 15.42 -10.02
N SER A 10 -7.31 14.11 -9.92
CA SER A 10 -7.20 13.45 -8.62
C SER A 10 -6.04 14.09 -7.87
N ASN A 11 -6.31 14.88 -6.83
CA ASN A 11 -5.34 15.49 -5.92
C ASN A 11 -4.66 14.44 -5.02
N GLN A 12 -4.32 13.28 -5.60
CA GLN A 12 -3.86 12.11 -4.89
C GLN A 12 -2.35 11.96 -5.07
N LYS A 13 -1.59 12.21 -4.00
CA LYS A 13 -0.12 12.22 -4.01
C LYS A 13 0.49 10.82 -3.98
N PHE A 14 -0.24 9.83 -3.48
CA PHE A 14 0.22 8.45 -3.33
C PHE A 14 -0.72 7.47 -4.04
N PRO A 15 -0.21 6.40 -4.67
CA PRO A 15 -1.03 5.43 -5.38
C PRO A 15 -1.97 4.67 -4.43
N TYR A 16 -3.25 4.57 -4.79
CA TYR A 16 -4.26 3.84 -4.00
C TYR A 16 -5.22 3.10 -4.95
N PRO A 17 -4.79 1.95 -5.50
CA PRO A 17 -5.61 1.15 -6.42
C PRO A 17 -6.72 0.40 -5.66
N SER A 18 -7.79 1.12 -5.30
CA SER A 18 -8.90 0.63 -4.48
C SER A 18 -9.74 -0.47 -5.13
N THR A 19 -9.64 -0.64 -6.45
CA THR A 19 -10.42 -1.63 -7.22
C THR A 19 -9.69 -2.94 -7.42
N LEU A 20 -8.40 -3.03 -7.06
CA LEU A 20 -7.61 -4.24 -7.26
C LEU A 20 -7.82 -5.24 -6.13
N ASN A 21 -8.08 -6.49 -6.52
CA ASN A 21 -8.06 -7.63 -5.62
C ASN A 21 -6.73 -8.37 -5.78
N VAL A 22 -5.96 -8.44 -4.69
CA VAL A 22 -4.65 -9.12 -4.65
C VAL A 22 -4.73 -10.59 -5.06
N ALA A 23 -5.85 -11.26 -4.78
CA ALA A 23 -6.06 -12.67 -5.13
C ALA A 23 -6.13 -12.91 -6.65
N ASN A 24 -6.37 -11.87 -7.46
CA ASN A 24 -6.33 -11.96 -8.92
C ASN A 24 -4.90 -11.96 -9.48
N PHE A 25 -3.91 -11.52 -8.69
CA PHE A 25 -2.51 -11.41 -9.11
C PHE A 25 -1.62 -12.46 -8.46
N ILE A 26 -1.96 -12.85 -7.22
CA ILE A 26 -1.15 -13.75 -6.40
C ILE A 26 -1.93 -15.03 -6.18
N SER A 27 -1.49 -16.10 -6.85
CA SER A 27 -2.15 -17.42 -6.85
C SER A 27 -1.75 -18.32 -5.67
N ILE A 28 -0.71 -17.94 -4.93
CA ILE A 28 -0.17 -18.73 -3.81
C ILE A 28 -0.14 -17.91 -2.53
N LYS A 29 -0.39 -18.57 -1.40
CA LYS A 29 -0.11 -18.00 -0.09
C LYS A 29 1.34 -18.25 0.29
N LEU A 30 2.02 -17.26 0.84
CA LEU A 30 3.38 -17.41 1.37
C LEU A 30 3.37 -18.47 2.46
N SER A 31 4.26 -19.45 2.36
CA SER A 31 4.60 -20.44 3.37
C SER A 31 6.12 -20.53 3.50
N GLN A 32 6.59 -21.35 4.45
CA GLN A 32 8.02 -21.56 4.67
C GLN A 32 8.79 -22.14 3.47
N THR A 33 8.11 -22.73 2.48
CA THR A 33 8.76 -23.46 1.37
C THR A 33 8.65 -22.77 0.00
N ASN A 34 7.85 -21.70 -0.13
CA ASN A 34 7.52 -21.10 -1.43
C ASN A 34 7.88 -19.61 -1.55
N PHE A 35 8.71 -19.08 -0.64
CA PHE A 35 9.05 -17.66 -0.56
C PHE A 35 9.43 -17.03 -1.90
N PHE A 36 10.31 -17.67 -2.70
CA PHE A 36 10.75 -17.09 -3.97
C PHE A 36 9.61 -16.96 -4.99
N LEU A 37 8.72 -17.94 -5.07
CA LEU A 37 7.56 -17.89 -5.96
C LEU A 37 6.58 -16.81 -5.51
N TRP A 38 6.30 -16.75 -4.20
CA TRP A 38 5.39 -15.74 -3.64
C TRP A 38 5.96 -14.33 -3.84
N LYS A 39 7.25 -14.15 -3.53
CA LYS A 39 7.98 -12.88 -3.69
C LYS A 39 7.91 -12.38 -5.13
N THR A 40 8.05 -13.28 -6.10
CA THR A 40 7.96 -12.92 -7.52
C THR A 40 6.58 -12.35 -7.87
N GLN A 41 5.51 -13.02 -7.43
CA GLN A 41 4.14 -12.57 -7.74
C GLN A 41 3.79 -11.26 -7.03
N ILE A 42 4.14 -11.12 -5.73
CA ILE A 42 3.81 -9.92 -4.98
C ILE A 42 4.60 -8.70 -5.46
N LEU A 43 5.89 -8.85 -5.78
CA LEU A 43 6.68 -7.74 -6.32
C LEU A 43 6.16 -7.28 -7.69
N CYS A 44 5.78 -8.21 -8.57
CA CYS A 44 5.18 -7.88 -9.85
C CYS A 44 3.91 -7.02 -9.69
N LEU A 45 3.03 -7.38 -8.75
CA LEU A 45 1.86 -6.55 -8.41
C LEU A 45 2.29 -5.17 -7.89
N ILE A 46 3.19 -5.11 -6.91
CA ILE A 46 3.62 -3.86 -6.26
C ILE A 46 4.26 -2.89 -7.27
N GLU A 47 5.14 -3.40 -8.12
CA GLU A 47 5.82 -2.65 -9.18
C GLU A 47 4.80 -2.12 -10.19
N SER A 48 3.84 -2.96 -10.63
CA SER A 48 2.79 -2.54 -11.59
C SER A 48 1.92 -1.39 -11.09
N GLN A 49 1.87 -1.17 -9.77
CA GLN A 49 1.05 -0.14 -9.12
C GLN A 49 1.87 1.05 -8.61
N GLY A 50 3.19 1.07 -8.87
CA GLY A 50 4.08 2.14 -8.40
C GLY A 50 4.21 2.18 -6.87
N LEU A 51 3.99 1.07 -6.17
CA LEU A 51 3.99 0.98 -4.71
C LEU A 51 5.36 0.56 -4.13
N GLN A 52 6.35 0.23 -4.97
CA GLN A 52 7.67 -0.24 -4.53
C GLN A 52 8.36 0.71 -3.55
N GLY A 53 8.16 2.02 -3.75
CA GLY A 53 8.70 3.10 -2.91
C GLY A 53 8.38 2.95 -1.41
N PHE A 54 7.26 2.31 -1.08
CA PHE A 54 6.83 2.09 0.30
C PHE A 54 7.64 0.98 0.99
N ILE A 55 8.19 0.03 0.23
CA ILE A 55 8.94 -1.11 0.77
C ILE A 55 10.43 -0.77 0.89
N ASN A 56 10.99 -0.12 -0.13
CA ASN A 56 12.41 0.23 -0.17
C ASN A 56 12.76 1.53 0.57
N ARG A 57 11.77 2.19 1.20
CA ARG A 57 11.90 3.46 1.95
C ARG A 57 12.20 4.69 1.10
N GLU A 58 12.02 4.62 -0.21
CA GLU A 58 12.08 5.83 -1.06
C GLU A 58 10.91 6.77 -0.78
N VAL A 59 9.77 6.21 -0.36
CA VAL A 59 8.57 6.96 0.03
C VAL A 59 8.41 6.94 1.54
N ALA A 60 9.08 7.88 2.20
CA ALA A 60 8.98 8.07 3.65
C ALA A 60 7.59 8.57 4.08
N ALA A 61 7.17 8.19 5.29
CA ALA A 61 5.96 8.70 5.90
C ALA A 61 6.09 10.22 6.12
N PRO A 62 5.14 11.04 5.62
CA PRO A 62 5.09 12.46 5.97
C PRO A 62 4.85 12.66 7.47
N ASP A 63 5.19 13.83 8.00
CA ASP A 63 4.86 14.17 9.39
C ASP A 63 3.36 14.03 9.62
N GLN A 64 2.97 13.36 10.70
CA GLN A 64 1.57 13.11 11.03
C GLN A 64 0.79 14.40 11.28
N PHE A 65 1.47 15.41 11.82
CA PHE A 65 0.87 16.69 12.17
C PHE A 65 1.64 17.84 11.55
N ILE A 66 0.92 18.87 11.13
CA ILE A 66 1.46 20.14 10.64
C ILE A 66 0.89 21.28 11.47
N ILE A 67 1.64 22.38 11.56
CA ILE A 67 1.18 23.60 12.21
C ILE A 67 0.62 24.54 11.15
N ASN A 68 -0.66 24.87 11.26
CA ASN A 68 -1.36 25.81 10.39
C ASN A 68 -1.73 27.06 11.20
N GLY A 69 -0.87 28.08 11.10
CA GLY A 69 -0.94 29.25 11.99
C GLY A 69 -0.62 28.86 13.44
N SER A 70 -1.62 28.90 14.32
CA SER A 70 -1.51 28.55 15.74
C SER A 70 -2.13 27.20 16.10
N LYS A 71 -2.66 26.45 15.12
CA LYS A 71 -3.33 25.17 15.33
C LYS A 71 -2.49 24.01 14.81
N GLN A 72 -2.48 22.91 15.56
CA GLN A 72 -1.96 21.62 15.11
C GLN A 72 -3.06 20.86 14.39
N GLU A 73 -2.80 20.47 13.14
CA GLU A 73 -3.74 19.76 12.28
C GLU A 73 -3.10 18.46 11.77
N ILE A 74 -3.91 17.45 11.46
CA ILE A 74 -3.40 16.23 10.83
C ILE A 74 -2.98 16.55 9.41
N ASN A 75 -1.79 16.13 9.03
CA ASN A 75 -1.27 16.34 7.69
C ASN A 75 -2.10 15.53 6.66
N PRO A 76 -2.72 16.19 5.67
CA PRO A 76 -3.43 15.50 4.59
C PRO A 76 -2.55 14.54 3.80
N ASP A 77 -1.26 14.84 3.63
CA ASP A 77 -0.30 13.97 2.96
C ASP A 77 -0.05 12.69 3.76
N TYR A 78 0.06 12.80 5.10
CA TYR A 78 0.18 11.64 5.97
C TYR A 78 -1.05 10.72 5.84
N LEU A 79 -2.26 11.29 5.77
CA LEU A 79 -3.48 10.50 5.60
C LEU A 79 -3.51 9.75 4.25
N GLN A 80 -3.05 10.39 3.17
CA GLN A 80 -2.96 9.75 1.87
C GLN A 80 -1.89 8.66 1.84
N TRP A 81 -0.68 8.95 2.36
CA TRP A 81 0.40 7.97 2.50
C TRP A 81 -0.07 6.75 3.30
N LYS A 82 -0.73 7.00 4.44
CA LYS A 82 -1.24 5.94 5.32
C LYS A 82 -2.26 5.03 4.61
N LYS A 83 -3.10 5.57 3.73
CA LYS A 83 -4.03 4.73 2.94
C LYS A 83 -3.28 3.77 2.03
N SER A 84 -2.28 4.27 1.30
CA SER A 84 -1.45 3.47 0.40
C SER A 84 -0.63 2.41 1.15
N ASP A 85 0.01 2.80 2.25
CA ASP A 85 0.76 1.88 3.13
C ASP A 85 -0.13 0.77 3.69
N ARG A 86 -1.34 1.11 4.18
CA ARG A 86 -2.26 0.13 4.75
C ARG A 86 -2.87 -0.79 3.71
N LEU A 87 -3.12 -0.30 2.49
CA LEU A 87 -3.53 -1.14 1.37
C LEU A 87 -2.45 -2.17 1.04
N LEU A 88 -1.21 -1.71 0.89
CA LEU A 88 -0.07 -2.58 0.57
C LEU A 88 0.17 -3.63 1.67
N ARG A 89 0.11 -3.22 2.94
CA ARG A 89 0.15 -4.14 4.08
C ARG A 89 -1.01 -5.14 4.04
N GLY A 90 -2.20 -4.70 3.67
CA GLY A 90 -3.36 -5.57 3.45
C GLY A 90 -3.12 -6.63 2.38
N TRP A 91 -2.47 -6.27 1.28
CA TRP A 91 -2.08 -7.24 0.24
C TRP A 91 -1.05 -8.24 0.72
N ILE A 92 0.00 -7.78 1.39
CA ILE A 92 1.04 -8.66 1.93
C ILE A 92 0.41 -9.64 2.92
N THR A 93 -0.27 -9.14 3.95
CA THR A 93 -0.91 -9.96 4.99
C THR A 93 -1.99 -10.90 4.44
N GLY A 94 -2.81 -10.45 3.50
CA GLY A 94 -3.86 -11.27 2.88
C GLY A 94 -3.33 -12.44 2.04
N THR A 95 -2.05 -12.40 1.68
CA THR A 95 -1.38 -13.47 0.92
C THR A 95 -0.48 -14.34 1.78
N LEU A 96 -0.53 -14.21 3.11
CA LEU A 96 0.20 -15.09 4.02
C LEU A 96 -0.63 -16.33 4.35
N SER A 97 0.03 -17.47 4.54
CA SER A 97 -0.56 -18.63 5.20
C SER A 97 -0.61 -18.42 6.72
N GLU A 98 -1.43 -19.21 7.41
CA GLU A 98 -1.57 -19.11 8.88
C GLU A 98 -0.24 -19.39 9.61
N ASP A 99 0.61 -20.28 9.09
CA ASP A 99 1.88 -20.65 9.72
C ASP A 99 2.92 -19.51 9.72
N VAL A 100 2.82 -18.54 8.81
CA VAL A 100 3.71 -17.37 8.77
C VAL A 100 3.03 -16.06 9.18
N LEU A 101 1.69 -16.02 9.23
CA LEU A 101 0.94 -14.82 9.62
C LEU A 101 1.29 -14.33 11.02
N GLY A 102 1.59 -15.26 11.94
CA GLY A 102 2.03 -14.93 13.31
C GLY A 102 3.31 -14.09 13.36
N LEU A 103 4.17 -14.16 12.34
CA LEU A 103 5.44 -13.44 12.28
C LEU A 103 5.28 -11.94 12.02
N VAL A 104 4.15 -11.53 11.44
CA VAL A 104 3.90 -10.12 11.05
C VAL A 104 2.91 -9.41 11.99
N VAL A 105 2.49 -10.08 13.06
CA VAL A 105 1.61 -9.49 14.08
C VAL A 105 2.33 -8.32 14.74
N GLY A 106 1.63 -7.19 14.87
CA GLY A 106 2.18 -5.96 15.47
C GLY A 106 3.03 -5.11 14.53
N LEU A 107 3.35 -5.58 13.31
CA LEU A 107 3.99 -4.74 12.31
C LEU A 107 2.99 -3.70 11.79
N GLU A 108 3.40 -2.43 11.80
CA GLU A 108 2.50 -1.31 11.58
C GLU A 108 2.53 -0.79 10.15
N THR A 109 3.62 -0.98 9.41
CA THR A 109 3.80 -0.48 8.04
C THR A 109 4.08 -1.62 7.08
N ALA A 110 3.89 -1.39 5.78
CA ALA A 110 4.22 -2.37 4.74
C ALA A 110 5.73 -2.61 4.59
N GLN A 111 6.55 -1.70 5.10
CA GLN A 111 8.01 -1.76 5.05
C GLN A 111 8.59 -2.84 5.98
N GLN A 112 7.93 -3.09 7.11
CA GLN A 112 8.39 -3.97 8.18
C GLN A 112 8.07 -5.43 7.86
#